data_AF-A0A964H880-F1
#
_entry.id   AF-A0A964H880-F1
#
_cell.length_a   1.000
_cell.length_b   1.000
_cell.length_c   1.000
_cell.angle_alpha   90.00
_cell.angle_beta   90.00
_cell.angle_gamma   90.00
#
_symmetry.space_group_name_H-M   'P 1'
#
loop_
_entity.id
_entity.type
_entity.pdbx_description
1 polymer ?
#
loop_
_entity_poly.entity_id
_entity_poly.type
_entity_poly.pdbx_seq_one_letter_code
_entity_poly.pdbx_strand_id
1 'polypeptide(L)'
;MELLEIKKLLLKHSIQIVRELLEKGIPFRVVAINKGINYTPPLPSPIGEELQKREIIVFDLVNYTLASGEVIDSTLRFEAGFGPQNVGAVVEIPLWRVTTVVLLSPELPLFVNPFSEEEPPTLSPTPNRLVLK
;
A
#
# COMPACT_ATOMS: atom_id res chain seq x y z
N MET A 1 23.93 6.02 -4.82
CA MET A 1 23.51 7.19 -4.01
C MET A 1 22.32 7.89 -4.66
N GLU A 2 22.39 8.24 -5.95
CA GLU A 2 21.31 8.95 -6.66
C GLU A 2 19.97 8.18 -6.74
N LEU A 3 19.98 6.88 -7.09
CA LEU A 3 18.75 6.08 -7.14
C LEU A 3 18.07 5.91 -5.78
N LEU A 4 18.82 6.03 -4.67
CA LEU A 4 18.24 5.93 -3.33
C LEU A 4 17.33 7.12 -3.03
N GLU A 5 17.78 8.33 -3.36
CA GLU A 5 16.99 9.54 -3.15
C GLU A 5 15.75 9.56 -4.06
N ILE A 6 15.83 8.98 -5.25
CA ILE A 6 14.65 8.76 -6.11
C ILE A 6 13.66 7.78 -5.46
N LYS A 7 14.12 6.64 -4.93
CA LYS A 7 13.24 5.68 -4.23
C LYS A 7 12.54 6.33 -3.03
N LYS A 8 13.25 7.13 -2.24
CA LYS A 8 12.68 7.90 -1.11
C LYS A 8 11.67 8.96 -1.57
N LEU A 9 11.97 9.68 -2.65
CA LEU A 9 11.07 10.68 -3.23
C LEU A 9 9.77 10.04 -3.71
N LEU A 10 9.85 8.89 -4.40
CA LEU A 10 8.68 8.15 -4.87
C LEU A 10 7.83 7.63 -3.72
N LEU A 11 8.44 7.12 -2.65
CA LEU A 11 7.71 6.73 -1.44
C LEU A 11 7.01 7.93 -0.78
N LYS A 12 7.71 9.06 -0.66
CA LYS A 12 7.11 10.29 -0.13
C LYS A 12 5.89 10.71 -0.97
N HIS A 13 6.00 10.67 -2.29
CA HIS A 13 4.90 11.01 -3.18
C HIS A 13 3.74 10.00 -3.09
N SER A 14 4.00 8.70 -3.00
CA SER A 14 2.92 7.71 -2.83
C SER A 14 2.15 7.94 -1.53
N ILE A 15 2.84 8.25 -0.43
CA ILE A 15 2.22 8.63 0.85
C ILE A 15 1.35 9.88 0.70
N GLN A 16 1.88 10.94 0.08
CA GLN A 16 1.15 12.20 -0.07
C GLN A 16 -0.10 12.04 -0.95
N ILE A 17 0.03 11.37 -2.10
CA ILE A 17 -1.09 11.13 -3.01
C ILE A 17 -2.18 10.30 -2.35
N VAL A 18 -1.82 9.18 -1.72
CA VAL A 18 -2.79 8.29 -1.08
C VAL A 18 -3.50 9.00 0.07
N ARG A 19 -2.78 9.75 0.91
CA ARG A 19 -3.39 10.54 1.99
C ARG A 19 -4.38 11.57 1.45
N GLU A 20 -4.00 12.35 0.44
CA GLU A 20 -4.88 13.37 -0.14
C GLU A 20 -6.17 12.75 -0.70
N LEU A 21 -6.08 11.58 -1.34
CA LEU A 21 -7.25 10.85 -1.87
C LEU A 21 -8.16 10.34 -0.76
N LEU A 22 -7.59 9.76 0.31
CA LEU A 22 -8.32 9.30 1.49
C LEU A 22 -9.02 10.46 2.21
N GLU A 23 -8.29 11.53 2.51
CA GLU A 23 -8.80 12.71 3.25
C GLU A 23 -9.94 13.41 2.49
N LYS A 24 -9.89 13.43 1.16
CA LYS A 24 -10.97 13.97 0.33
C LYS A 24 -12.09 12.98 0.03
N GLY A 25 -11.96 11.72 0.44
CA GLY A 25 -12.91 10.66 0.09
C GLY A 25 -13.04 10.45 -1.42
N ILE A 26 -11.95 10.58 -2.17
CA ILE A 26 -11.91 10.37 -3.62
C ILE A 26 -11.64 8.89 -3.88
N PRO A 27 -12.50 8.17 -4.63
CA PRO A 27 -12.24 6.76 -4.96
C PRO A 27 -11.03 6.56 -5.87
N PHE A 28 -10.20 5.57 -5.53
CA PHE A 28 -8.99 5.25 -6.27
C PHE A 28 -8.67 3.76 -6.24
N ARG A 29 -7.83 3.32 -7.17
CA ARG A 29 -7.25 1.99 -7.25
C ARG A 29 -5.78 2.05 -6.86
N VAL A 30 -5.33 1.06 -6.09
CA VAL A 30 -3.92 0.77 -5.90
C VAL A 30 -3.56 -0.54 -6.59
N VAL A 31 -2.44 -0.52 -7.31
CA VAL A 31 -1.79 -1.72 -7.84
C VAL A 31 -0.50 -1.89 -7.05
N ALA A 32 -0.26 -3.07 -6.50
CA ALA A 32 0.88 -3.32 -5.62
C ALA A 32 1.51 -4.69 -5.85
N ILE A 33 2.81 -4.78 -5.58
CA ILE A 33 3.50 -6.07 -5.46
C ILE A 33 2.95 -6.80 -4.23
N ASN A 34 2.40 -8.00 -4.43
CA ASN A 34 1.65 -8.74 -3.42
C ASN A 34 2.52 -9.26 -2.27
N LYS A 35 3.78 -9.59 -2.56
CA LYS A 35 4.75 -10.03 -1.54
C LYS A 35 4.78 -9.02 -0.39
N GLY A 36 4.62 -9.44 0.86
CA GLY A 36 4.71 -8.55 2.02
C GLY A 36 3.48 -7.68 2.29
N ILE A 37 2.35 -7.95 1.63
CA ILE A 37 1.03 -7.46 2.06
C ILE A 37 0.49 -8.37 3.15
N ASN A 38 0.01 -7.78 4.24
CA ASN A 38 -0.54 -8.52 5.38
C ASN A 38 -2.07 -8.44 5.39
N TYR A 39 -2.67 -9.51 5.91
CA TYR A 39 -4.11 -9.63 6.10
C TYR A 39 -4.38 -10.02 7.56
N THR A 40 -5.20 -9.24 8.26
CA THR A 40 -5.54 -9.48 9.66
C THR A 40 -7.07 -9.51 9.84
N PRO A 41 -7.68 -10.65 10.19
CA PRO A 41 -7.06 -11.97 10.36
C PRO A 41 -6.52 -12.54 9.02
N PRO A 42 -5.63 -13.55 9.06
CA PRO A 42 -5.19 -14.24 7.85
C PRO A 42 -6.37 -14.82 7.07
N LEU A 43 -6.32 -14.73 5.75
CA LEU A 43 -7.37 -15.23 4.88
C LEU A 43 -7.40 -16.77 4.89
N PRO A 44 -8.58 -17.40 5.00
CA PRO A 44 -8.70 -18.85 4.99
C PRO A 44 -8.38 -19.44 3.62
N SER A 45 -7.94 -20.71 3.61
CA SER A 45 -7.87 -21.50 2.38
C SER A 45 -9.30 -21.76 1.84
N PRO A 46 -9.53 -21.70 0.51
CA PRO A 46 -8.53 -21.57 -0.57
C PRO A 46 -8.15 -20.13 -0.95
N ILE A 47 -8.84 -19.11 -0.41
CA ILE A 47 -8.69 -17.71 -0.82
C ILE A 47 -7.26 -17.20 -0.60
N GLY A 48 -6.71 -17.44 0.60
CA GLY A 48 -5.34 -17.03 0.94
C GLY A 48 -4.30 -17.67 0.02
N GLU A 49 -4.45 -18.95 -0.31
CA GLU A 49 -3.53 -19.67 -1.20
C GLU A 49 -3.58 -19.16 -2.64
N GLU A 50 -4.77 -18.80 -3.14
CA GLU A 50 -4.91 -18.22 -4.47
C GLU A 50 -4.25 -16.83 -4.54
N LEU A 51 -4.48 -15.98 -3.53
CA LEU A 51 -3.87 -14.66 -3.47
C LEU A 51 -2.35 -14.74 -3.34
N GLN A 52 -1.82 -15.66 -2.54
CA GLN A 52 -0.36 -15.84 -2.39
C GLN A 52 0.35 -16.22 -3.69
N LYS A 53 -0.34 -16.85 -4.66
CA LYS A 53 0.22 -17.19 -5.98
C LYS A 53 0.34 -15.99 -6.92
N ARG A 54 -0.30 -14.86 -6.60
CA ARG A 54 -0.29 -13.67 -7.44
C ARG A 54 0.93 -12.82 -7.10
N GLU A 55 1.63 -12.32 -8.12
CA GLU A 55 2.75 -11.39 -7.94
C GLU A 55 2.27 -9.96 -7.71
N ILE A 56 1.15 -9.60 -8.36
CA ILE A 56 0.52 -8.28 -8.31
C ILE A 56 -0.89 -8.46 -7.76
N ILE A 57 -1.29 -7.52 -6.91
CA ILE A 57 -2.67 -7.39 -6.43
C ILE A 57 -3.20 -6.01 -6.74
N VAL A 58 -4.52 -5.93 -6.89
CA VAL A 58 -5.25 -4.71 -7.20
C VAL A 58 -6.36 -4.53 -6.17
N PHE A 59 -6.49 -3.33 -5.62
CA PHE A 59 -7.58 -2.96 -4.72
C PHE A 59 -8.22 -1.66 -5.19
N ASP A 60 -9.55 -1.67 -5.30
CA ASP A 60 -10.36 -0.47 -5.51
C ASP A 60 -10.83 0.01 -4.13
N LEU A 61 -10.33 1.17 -3.71
CA LEU A 61 -10.78 1.85 -2.50
C LEU A 61 -12.02 2.68 -2.82
N VAL A 62 -13.17 2.06 -2.58
CA VAL A 62 -14.52 2.62 -2.72
C VAL A 62 -15.33 2.35 -1.47
N ASN A 63 -16.40 3.11 -1.24
CA ASN A 63 -17.38 2.88 -0.17
C ASN A 63 -16.71 2.63 1.21
N TYR A 64 -17.04 1.52 1.88
CA TYR A 64 -16.50 1.20 3.21
C TYR A 64 -14.98 0.96 3.21
N THR A 65 -14.43 0.41 2.12
CA THR A 65 -12.97 0.23 1.96
C THR A 65 -12.26 1.58 1.91
N LEU A 66 -12.85 2.56 1.22
CA LEU A 66 -12.33 3.93 1.23
C LEU A 66 -12.48 4.59 2.61
N ALA A 67 -13.65 4.45 3.24
CA ALA A 67 -13.95 5.07 4.52
C ALA A 67 -13.12 4.52 5.69
N SER A 68 -12.67 3.26 5.60
CA SER A 68 -11.77 2.63 6.57
C SER A 68 -10.29 2.85 6.27
N GLY A 69 -9.98 3.51 5.14
CA GLY A 69 -8.62 3.68 4.66
C GLY A 69 -7.83 4.71 5.47
N GLU A 70 -6.61 4.34 5.88
CA GLU A 70 -5.68 5.22 6.59
C GLU A 70 -4.23 4.95 6.17
N VAL A 71 -3.34 5.93 6.39
CA VAL A 71 -1.90 5.76 6.18
C VAL A 71 -1.13 5.94 7.50
N ILE A 72 -0.71 4.82 8.08
CA ILE A 72 0.08 4.74 9.31
C ILE A 72 1.50 4.26 8.96
N ASP A 73 2.54 4.98 9.40
CA ASP A 73 3.94 4.58 9.23
C ASP A 73 4.31 4.13 7.79
N SER A 74 3.85 4.90 6.79
CA SER A 74 4.04 4.60 5.35
C SER A 74 3.36 3.33 4.85
N THR A 75 2.37 2.83 5.59
CA THR A 75 1.56 1.66 5.25
C THR A 75 0.12 2.11 5.04
N LEU A 76 -0.44 1.77 3.88
CA LEU A 76 -1.87 1.93 3.60
C LEU A 76 -2.62 0.77 4.25
N ARG A 77 -3.56 1.09 5.13
CA ARG A 77 -4.40 0.15 5.86
C ARG A 77 -5.86 0.39 5.55
N PHE A 78 -6.63 -0.66 5.28
CA PHE A 78 -8.07 -0.57 5.02
C PHE A 78 -8.78 -1.90 5.26
N GLU A 79 -10.10 -1.88 5.35
CA GLU A 79 -10.93 -3.09 5.41
C GLU A 79 -11.42 -3.52 4.04
N ALA A 80 -11.30 -4.81 3.73
CA ALA A 80 -11.82 -5.40 2.51
C ALA A 80 -12.43 -6.79 2.77
N GLY A 81 -13.45 -7.11 1.99
CA GLY A 81 -14.07 -8.43 1.97
C GLY A 81 -13.59 -9.27 0.80
N PHE A 82 -13.33 -10.56 1.04
CA PHE A 82 -12.76 -11.47 0.06
C PHE A 82 -13.67 -12.67 -0.23
N GLY A 83 -13.76 -13.02 -1.52
CA GLY A 83 -14.51 -14.17 -2.02
C GLY A 83 -16.04 -14.04 -1.86
N PRO A 84 -16.80 -15.08 -2.23
CA PRO A 84 -18.27 -15.06 -2.21
C PRO A 84 -18.87 -14.89 -0.81
N GLN A 85 -18.11 -15.24 0.23
CA GLN A 85 -18.53 -15.16 1.63
C GLN A 85 -18.23 -13.80 2.26
N ASN A 86 -17.61 -12.87 1.49
CA ASN A 86 -17.21 -11.56 1.96
C ASN A 86 -16.38 -11.62 3.26
N VAL A 87 -15.38 -12.51 3.29
CA VAL A 87 -14.52 -12.70 4.46
C VAL A 87 -13.76 -11.39 4.70
N GLY A 88 -14.07 -10.71 5.79
CA GLY A 88 -13.46 -9.43 6.13
C GLY A 88 -12.03 -9.59 6.64
N ALA A 89 -11.12 -8.78 6.14
CA ALA A 89 -9.79 -8.61 6.69
C ALA A 89 -9.34 -7.15 6.59
N VAL A 90 -8.55 -6.74 7.57
CA VAL A 90 -7.71 -5.55 7.49
C VAL A 90 -6.53 -5.88 6.58
N VAL A 91 -6.40 -5.12 5.50
CA VAL A 91 -5.30 -5.22 4.53
C VAL A 91 -4.27 -4.15 4.86
N GLU A 92 -2.99 -4.52 4.88
CA GLU A 92 -1.88 -3.60 5.12
C GLU A 92 -0.88 -3.70 3.97
N ILE A 93 -0.69 -2.58 3.27
CA ILE A 93 0.17 -2.47 2.09
C ILE A 93 1.26 -1.42 2.38
N PRO A 94 2.53 -1.82 2.50
CA PRO A 94 3.63 -0.85 2.54
C PRO A 94 3.61 -0.01 1.25
N LEU A 95 3.56 1.31 1.36
CA LEU A 95 3.36 2.21 0.21
C LEU A 95 4.54 2.23 -0.77
N TRP A 96 5.69 1.69 -0.39
CA TRP A 96 6.79 1.46 -1.31
C TRP A 96 6.54 0.29 -2.26
N ARG A 97 5.59 -0.61 -1.95
CA ARG A 97 5.15 -1.71 -2.82
C ARG A 97 4.08 -1.32 -3.83
N VAL A 98 3.47 -0.14 -3.66
CA VAL A 98 2.48 0.38 -4.61
C VAL A 98 3.20 0.78 -5.89
N THR A 99 2.90 0.04 -6.98
CA THR A 99 3.42 0.31 -8.31
C THR A 99 2.65 1.43 -8.98
N THR A 100 1.33 1.49 -8.79
CA THR A 100 0.48 2.48 -9.45
C THR A 100 -0.67 2.91 -8.54
N VAL A 101 -1.00 4.21 -8.58
CA VAL A 101 -2.28 4.74 -8.07
C VAL A 101 -3.08 5.27 -9.25
N VAL A 102 -4.36 4.91 -9.35
CA VAL A 102 -5.24 5.28 -10.46
C VAL A 102 -6.54 5.88 -9.89
N LEU A 103 -6.98 7.03 -10.39
CA LEU A 103 -8.35 7.51 -10.13
C LEU A 103 -9.35 6.56 -10.78
N LEU A 104 -10.54 6.40 -10.20
CA LEU A 104 -11.59 5.56 -10.80
C LEU A 104 -12.54 6.35 -11.72
N SER A 105 -12.64 7.68 -11.56
CA SER A 105 -13.51 8.52 -12.38
C SER A 105 -12.96 9.94 -12.55
N PRO A 106 -12.38 10.30 -13.70
CA PRO A 106 -12.04 9.40 -14.83
C PRO A 106 -10.94 8.39 -14.46
N GLU A 107 -10.83 7.29 -15.20
CA GLU A 107 -9.75 6.31 -15.01
C GLU A 107 -8.41 6.88 -15.46
N LEU A 108 -7.63 7.42 -14.51
CA LEU A 108 -6.39 8.16 -14.77
C LEU A 108 -5.26 7.73 -13.83
N PRO A 109 -4.11 7.26 -14.34
CA PRO A 109 -2.94 7.00 -13.52
C PRO A 109 -2.40 8.30 -12.91
N LEU A 110 -2.27 8.35 -11.59
CA LEU A 110 -1.72 9.49 -10.84
C LEU A 110 -0.27 9.29 -10.43
N PHE A 111 0.16 8.05 -10.30
CA PHE A 111 1.46 7.69 -9.75
C PHE A 111 1.97 6.40 -10.37
N VAL A 112 3.28 6.33 -10.61
CA VAL A 112 3.99 5.11 -10.99
C VAL A 112 5.30 5.01 -10.20
N ASN A 113 5.56 3.83 -9.62
CA ASN A 113 6.81 3.49 -8.95
C ASN A 113 7.44 2.23 -9.57
N PRO A 114 8.53 2.36 -10.35
CA PRO A 114 9.21 1.23 -10.96
C PRO A 114 10.11 0.44 -9.98
N PHE A 115 10.24 0.87 -8.72
CA PHE A 115 11.14 0.26 -7.73
C PHE A 115 10.39 -0.50 -6.62
N SER A 116 9.16 -0.95 -6.89
CA SER A 116 8.24 -1.49 -5.87
C SER A 116 8.57 -2.89 -5.35
N GLU A 117 9.61 -3.53 -5.89
CA GLU A 117 10.04 -4.87 -5.48
C GLU A 117 10.92 -4.87 -4.23
N GLU A 118 11.67 -3.78 -4.01
CA GLU A 118 12.66 -3.65 -2.95
C GLU A 118 12.31 -2.49 -2.03
N GLU A 119 12.40 -2.74 -0.72
CA GLU A 119 12.25 -1.68 0.26
C GLU A 119 13.36 -0.63 0.08
N PRO A 120 13.04 0.68 0.04
CA PRO A 120 14.04 1.71 0.03
C PRO A 120 14.94 1.59 1.29
N PRO A 121 16.27 1.50 1.13
CA PRO A 121 17.17 1.53 2.27
C PRO A 121 16.92 2.79 3.11
N THR A 122 16.40 2.62 4.33
CA THR A 122 16.10 3.63 5.38
C THR A 122 14.71 4.29 5.38
N LEU A 123 13.78 3.68 6.13
CA LEU A 123 12.83 4.32 7.06
C LEU A 123 12.85 3.67 8.46
N SER A 124 13.89 2.91 8.79
CA SER A 124 14.10 2.47 10.18
C SER A 124 14.44 3.68 11.06
N PRO A 125 13.80 3.84 12.24
CA PRO A 125 14.23 4.85 13.19
C PRO A 125 15.69 4.57 13.51
N THR A 126 16.57 5.51 13.21
CA THR A 126 17.99 5.39 13.56
C THR A 126 18.04 5.18 15.09
N PRO A 127 18.59 4.06 15.61
CA PRO A 127 18.82 3.95 17.03
C PRO A 127 19.76 5.08 17.42
N ASN A 128 19.36 5.90 18.39
CA ASN A 128 20.11 7.00 18.96
C ASN A 128 21.62 6.71 18.92
N ARG A 129 22.36 7.50 18.14
CA ARG A 129 23.81 7.54 18.22
C ARG A 129 24.15 8.06 19.62
N LEU A 130 24.51 7.16 20.52
CA LEU A 130 25.11 7.51 21.81
C LEU A 130 26.36 8.35 21.50
N VAL A 131 26.24 9.66 21.70
CA VAL A 131 27.39 10.54 21.84
C VAL A 131 27.95 10.27 23.23
N LEU A 132 28.93 9.38 23.32
CA LEU A 132 29.81 9.33 24.48
C LEU A 132 30.93 10.34 24.24
N LYS A 133 31.03 11.27 25.19
CA LYS A 133 32.00 12.35 25.29
C LYS A 133 33.42 11.82 25.43
#